data_AF-A0A7W0UG85-F1
#
_entry.id   AF-A0A7W0UG85-F1
#
_cell.length_a   1.000
_cell.length_b   1.000
_cell.length_c   1.000
_cell.angle_alpha   90.00
_cell.angle_beta   90.00
_cell.angle_gamma   90.00
#
_symmetry.space_group_name_H-M   'P 1'
#
loop_
_entity.id
_entity.type
_entity.pdbx_description
1 polymer ?
#
loop_
_entity_poly.entity_id
_entity_poly.type
_entity_poly.pdbx_seq_one_letter_code
_entity_poly.pdbx_strand_id
1 'polypeptide(L)'
;MTTAAELDTLIEELTVDAYNDDEQLSGFLVGAEEALVRCEHATIAGVTVAVMSVDCGPDARTGLTARVMRDGTTHEVALADLTFSADSALGVAVAAYRRWQGR
;
A
#
# COMPACT_ATOMS: atom_id res chain seq x y z
N MET A 1 2.09 -13.52 -10.50
CA MET A 1 3.05 -13.43 -9.37
C MET A 1 4.14 -12.48 -9.81
N THR A 2 4.18 -11.28 -9.24
CA THR A 2 5.15 -10.24 -9.57
C THR A 2 6.54 -10.63 -9.06
N THR A 3 7.55 -10.47 -9.91
CA THR A 3 8.95 -10.77 -9.62
C THR A 3 9.63 -9.63 -8.90
N ALA A 4 10.78 -9.89 -8.26
CA ALA A 4 11.56 -8.85 -7.58
C ALA A 4 11.98 -7.71 -8.52
N ALA A 5 12.37 -8.05 -9.76
CA ALA A 5 12.77 -7.06 -10.76
C ALA A 5 11.59 -6.16 -11.18
N GLU A 6 10.39 -6.73 -11.35
CA GLU A 6 9.18 -5.94 -11.64
C GLU A 6 8.83 -5.01 -10.47
N LEU A 7 9.03 -5.44 -9.23
CA LEU A 7 8.85 -4.57 -8.06
C LEU A 7 9.90 -3.46 -7.99
N ASP A 8 11.16 -3.75 -8.32
CA ASP A 8 12.23 -2.73 -8.38
C ASP A 8 11.91 -1.66 -9.43
N THR A 9 11.46 -2.07 -10.63
CA THR A 9 11.01 -1.13 -11.67
C THR A 9 9.82 -0.30 -11.19
N LEU A 10 8.83 -0.91 -10.54
CA LEU A 10 7.68 -0.16 -10.02
C LEU A 10 8.12 0.83 -8.92
N ILE A 11 9.08 0.48 -8.07
CA ILE A 11 9.63 1.42 -7.08
C ILE A 11 10.29 2.61 -7.80
N GLU A 12 11.12 2.38 -8.82
CA GLU A 12 11.74 3.43 -9.62
C GLU A 12 10.69 4.36 -10.28
N GLU A 13 9.61 3.79 -10.80
CA GLU A 13 8.51 4.54 -11.40
C GLU A 13 7.75 5.38 -10.35
N LEU A 14 7.38 4.79 -9.21
CA LEU A 14 6.64 5.48 -8.16
C LEU A 14 7.45 6.57 -7.46
N THR A 15 8.77 6.42 -7.43
CA THR A 15 9.71 7.37 -6.79
C THR A 15 10.38 8.29 -7.79
N VAL A 16 9.89 8.34 -9.03
CA VAL A 16 10.42 9.23 -10.05
C VAL A 16 10.31 10.69 -9.57
N ASP A 17 11.41 11.43 -9.68
CA ASP A 17 11.51 12.83 -9.23
C ASP A 17 11.30 13.06 -7.72
N ALA A 18 11.45 12.03 -6.90
CA ALA A 18 11.52 12.19 -5.45
C ALA A 18 12.96 12.40 -4.97
N TYR A 19 13.19 13.47 -4.21
CA TYR A 19 14.48 13.89 -3.66
C TYR A 19 14.69 13.44 -2.21
N ASN A 20 13.62 13.04 -1.50
CA ASN A 20 13.68 12.57 -0.12
C ASN A 20 12.61 11.51 0.19
N ASP A 21 12.67 10.89 1.37
CA ASP A 21 11.77 9.81 1.77
C ASP A 21 10.30 10.22 1.86
N ASP A 22 9.99 11.47 2.23
CA ASP A 22 8.60 11.97 2.30
C ASP A 22 7.99 12.10 0.89
N GLU A 23 8.79 12.56 -0.08
CA GLU A 23 8.39 12.62 -1.50
C GLU A 23 8.24 11.22 -2.10
N GLN A 24 9.14 10.29 -1.76
CA GLN A 24 9.01 8.89 -2.16
C GLN A 24 7.75 8.26 -1.59
N LEU A 25 7.46 8.50 -0.30
CA LEU A 25 6.23 8.03 0.35
C LEU A 25 4.98 8.59 -0.34
N SER A 26 5.01 9.86 -0.74
CA SER A 26 3.93 10.49 -1.50
C SER A 26 3.69 9.80 -2.84
N GLY A 27 4.75 9.38 -3.53
CA GLY A 27 4.66 8.57 -4.75
C GLY A 27 3.99 7.21 -4.52
N PHE A 28 4.34 6.52 -3.44
CA PHE A 28 3.65 5.28 -3.05
C PHE A 28 2.18 5.50 -2.68
N LEU A 29 1.84 6.61 -2.01
CA LEU A 29 0.45 6.97 -1.71
C LEU A 29 -0.36 7.08 -3.00
N VAL A 30 0.11 7.88 -3.96
CA VAL A 30 -0.56 8.07 -5.26
C VAL A 30 -0.72 6.72 -5.98
N GLY A 31 0.35 5.91 -6.06
CA GLY A 31 0.27 4.60 -6.70
C GLY A 31 -0.72 3.64 -6.03
N ALA A 32 -0.82 3.68 -4.69
CA ALA A 32 -1.78 2.89 -3.94
C ALA A 32 -3.23 3.39 -4.13
N GLU A 33 -3.45 4.70 -4.17
CA GLU A 33 -4.76 5.31 -4.46
C GLU A 33 -5.23 4.98 -5.88
N GLU A 34 -4.35 5.07 -6.89
CA GLU A 34 -4.68 4.69 -8.27
C GLU A 34 -4.97 3.19 -8.41
N ALA A 35 -4.25 2.34 -7.67
CA ALA A 35 -4.50 0.91 -7.65
C ALA A 35 -5.82 0.54 -6.95
N LEU A 36 -6.26 1.33 -5.96
CA LEU A 36 -7.53 1.15 -5.26
C LEU A 36 -8.70 1.78 -6.04
N VAL A 37 -9.02 1.21 -7.21
CA VAL A 37 -10.11 1.69 -8.08
C VAL A 37 -11.49 1.56 -7.40
N ARG A 38 -11.64 0.60 -6.50
CA ARG A 38 -12.84 0.34 -5.71
C ARG A 38 -12.46 -0.32 -4.40
N CYS A 39 -13.41 -0.36 -3.47
CA CYS A 39 -13.27 -1.16 -2.26
C CYS A 39 -12.77 -2.58 -2.58
N GLU A 40 -11.68 -2.98 -1.94
CA GLU A 40 -11.02 -4.26 -2.19
C GLU A 40 -10.88 -5.06 -0.89
N HIS A 41 -10.97 -6.39 -0.96
CA HIS A 41 -10.79 -7.22 0.23
C HIS A 41 -9.31 -7.53 0.47
N ALA A 42 -8.90 -7.42 1.71
CA ALA A 42 -7.59 -7.82 2.20
C ALA A 42 -7.73 -8.67 3.47
N THR A 43 -6.63 -9.28 3.91
CA THR A 43 -6.55 -10.02 5.16
C THR A 43 -5.50 -9.40 6.07
N ILE A 44 -5.83 -9.23 7.35
CA ILE A 44 -4.88 -8.84 8.41
C ILE A 44 -4.97 -9.84 9.56
N ALA A 45 -3.85 -10.46 9.92
CA ALA A 45 -3.80 -11.49 10.98
C ALA A 45 -4.89 -12.58 10.84
N GLY A 46 -5.21 -13.01 9.61
CA GLY A 46 -6.23 -14.03 9.32
C GLY A 46 -7.67 -13.50 9.27
N VAL A 47 -7.89 -12.20 9.44
CA VAL A 47 -9.21 -11.57 9.41
C VAL A 47 -9.41 -10.82 8.10
N THR A 48 -10.49 -11.14 7.40
CA THR A 48 -10.89 -10.41 6.17
C THR A 48 -11.45 -9.04 6.52
N VAL A 49 -10.99 -8.02 5.81
CA VAL A 49 -11.45 -6.63 5.90
C VAL A 49 -11.62 -6.05 4.50
N ALA A 50 -12.46 -5.01 4.37
CA ALA A 50 -12.58 -4.26 3.13
C ALA A 50 -11.76 -2.96 3.23
N VAL A 51 -10.81 -2.75 2.32
CA VAL A 51 -10.00 -1.53 2.21
C VAL A 51 -10.81 -0.46 1.49
N MET A 52 -11.07 0.65 2.17
CA MET A 52 -11.91 1.74 1.67
C MET A 52 -11.10 2.89 1.10
N SER A 53 -9.95 3.20 1.70
CA SER A 53 -9.02 4.24 1.25
C SER A 53 -7.63 3.96 1.79
N VAL A 54 -6.63 4.54 1.12
CA VAL A 54 -5.23 4.61 1.58
C VAL A 54 -4.95 6.06 1.95
N ASP A 55 -4.12 6.26 2.96
CA ASP A 55 -3.67 7.58 3.40
C ASP A 55 -2.20 7.48 3.85
N CYS A 56 -1.59 8.60 4.19
CA CYS A 56 -0.28 8.63 4.83
C CYS A 56 -0.38 9.33 6.19
N GLY A 57 0.35 8.83 7.19
CA GLY A 57 0.46 9.55 8.45
C GLY A 57 1.14 10.92 8.29
N PRO A 58 1.27 11.69 9.38
CA PRO A 58 1.80 13.06 9.34
C PRO A 58 3.27 13.15 8.89
N ASP A 59 3.98 12.03 8.82
CA ASP A 59 5.39 11.94 8.41
C ASP A 59 5.73 10.56 7.82
N ALA A 60 6.91 10.44 7.17
CA ALA A 60 7.38 9.19 6.61
C ALA A 60 7.58 8.04 7.63
N ARG A 61 7.73 8.34 8.92
CA ARG A 61 7.90 7.31 9.95
C ARG A 61 6.60 6.57 10.23
N THR A 62 5.47 7.26 10.11
CA THR A 62 4.15 6.65 10.24
C THR A 62 3.81 5.78 9.02
N GLY A 63 4.31 6.17 7.85
CA GLY A 63 4.13 5.42 6.60
C GLY A 63 2.70 5.48 6.07
N LEU A 64 2.37 4.56 5.16
CA LEU A 64 1.04 4.45 4.58
C LEU A 64 0.09 3.70 5.50
N THR A 65 -1.10 4.27 5.68
CA THR A 65 -2.21 3.66 6.42
C THR A 65 -3.33 3.29 5.46
N ALA A 66 -4.15 2.34 5.89
CA ALA A 66 -5.34 1.91 5.20
C ALA A 66 -6.52 2.06 6.14
N ARG A 67 -7.57 2.73 5.65
CA ARG A 67 -8.86 2.74 6.31
C ARG A 67 -9.63 1.50 5.88
N VAL A 68 -9.85 0.59 6.82
CA VAL A 68 -10.49 -0.71 6.58
C VAL A 68 -11.81 -0.82 7.31
N MET A 69 -12.77 -1.50 6.71
CA MET A 69 -14.06 -1.78 7.30
C MET A 69 -14.19 -3.28 7.62
N ARG A 70 -14.68 -3.55 8.83
CA ARG A 70 -15.01 -4.90 9.30
C ARG A 70 -16.31 -4.84 10.10
N ASP A 71 -17.28 -5.67 9.73
CA ASP A 71 -18.57 -5.79 10.44
C ASP A 71 -19.24 -4.42 10.70
N GLY A 72 -19.15 -3.50 9.71
CA GLY A 72 -19.72 -2.15 9.79
C GLY A 72 -18.92 -1.15 10.64
N THR A 73 -17.78 -1.55 11.21
CA THR A 73 -16.87 -0.68 11.96
C THR A 73 -15.63 -0.37 11.13
N THR A 74 -15.20 0.88 11.16
CA THR A 74 -14.02 1.36 10.44
C THR A 74 -12.81 1.43 11.38
N HIS A 75 -11.67 0.99 10.88
CA HIS A 75 -10.38 0.98 11.57
C HIS A 75 -9.30 1.57 10.66
N GLU A 76 -8.24 2.06 11.27
CA GLU A 76 -7.02 2.43 10.58
C GLU A 76 -5.93 1.41 10.91
N VAL A 77 -5.23 0.92 9.90
CA VAL A 77 -4.15 -0.06 10.02
C VAL A 77 -2.99 0.32 9.12
N ALA A 78 -1.78 -0.18 9.39
CA ALA A 78 -0.68 0.00 8.45
C ALA A 78 -0.98 -0.74 7.14
N LEU A 79 -0.83 -0.05 6.00
CA LEU A 79 -1.05 -0.66 4.68
C LEU A 79 -0.14 -1.87 4.47
N ALA A 80 1.10 -1.78 4.98
CA ALA A 80 2.10 -2.84 4.92
C ALA A 80 1.73 -4.12 5.70
N ASP A 81 0.69 -4.12 6.53
CA ASP A 81 0.24 -5.30 7.27
C ASP A 81 -0.91 -6.05 6.57
N LEU A 82 -1.43 -5.50 5.45
CA LEU A 82 -2.53 -6.08 4.68
C LEU A 82 -2.05 -7.09 3.64
N THR A 83 -2.65 -8.27 3.61
CA THR A 83 -2.40 -9.29 2.58
C THR A 83 -3.52 -9.27 1.54
N PHE A 84 -3.15 -9.17 0.27
CA PHE A 84 -4.07 -9.10 -0.86
C PHE A 84 -4.03 -10.39 -1.70
N SER A 85 -4.99 -10.54 -2.62
CA SER A 85 -4.95 -11.61 -3.61
C SER A 85 -3.77 -11.41 -4.58
N ALA A 86 -3.32 -12.49 -5.22
CA ALA A 86 -2.18 -12.44 -6.15
C ALA A 86 -2.42 -11.58 -7.41
N ASP A 87 -3.69 -11.30 -7.72
CA ASP A 87 -4.11 -10.51 -8.89
C ASP A 87 -4.50 -9.06 -8.51
N SER A 88 -4.29 -8.68 -7.25
CA SER A 88 -4.61 -7.35 -6.73
C SER A 88 -3.57 -6.33 -7.18
N ALA A 89 -4.02 -5.29 -7.90
CA ALA A 89 -3.17 -4.15 -8.26
C ALA A 89 -2.67 -3.43 -6.99
N LEU A 90 -3.55 -3.22 -6.01
CA LEU A 90 -3.16 -2.64 -4.73
C LEU A 90 -2.15 -3.54 -4.01
N GLY A 91 -2.35 -4.87 -4.07
CA GLY A 91 -1.40 -5.84 -3.55
C GLY A 91 0.00 -5.73 -4.15
N VAL A 92 0.11 -5.43 -5.45
CA VAL A 92 1.41 -5.18 -6.12
C VAL A 92 2.04 -3.88 -5.62
N ALA A 93 1.27 -2.80 -5.50
CA ALA A 93 1.74 -1.54 -4.93
C ALA A 93 2.22 -1.71 -3.47
N VAL A 94 1.49 -2.47 -2.64
CA VAL A 94 1.89 -2.80 -1.27
C VAL A 94 3.15 -3.66 -1.23
N ALA A 95 3.34 -4.58 -2.18
CA ALA A 95 4.56 -5.39 -2.27
C ALA A 95 5.78 -4.51 -2.61
N ALA A 96 5.65 -3.57 -3.55
CA ALA A 96 6.69 -2.60 -3.85
C ALA A 96 7.00 -1.71 -2.64
N TYR A 97 5.97 -1.21 -1.96
CA TYR A 97 6.11 -0.40 -0.74
C TYR A 97 6.88 -1.14 0.37
N ARG A 98 6.52 -2.40 0.67
CA ARG A 98 7.24 -3.23 1.65
C ARG A 98 8.71 -3.39 1.29
N ARG A 99 8.99 -3.66 0.02
CA ARG A 99 10.36 -3.83 -0.47
C ARG A 99 11.18 -2.56 -0.34
N TRP A 100 10.59 -1.40 -0.62
CA TRP A 100 11.21 -0.09 -0.37
C TRP A 100 11.54 0.13 1.11
N GLN A 101 10.69 -0.35 2.03
CA GLN A 101 10.96 -0.36 3.48
C GLN A 101 12.01 -1.40 3.92
N GLY A 102 12.53 -2.23 3.00
CA GLY A 102 13.45 -3.33 3.30
C GLY A 102 12.80 -4.58 3.91
N ARG A 103 11.50 -4.78 3.69
CA ARG A 103 10.73 -5.95 4.13
C ARG A 103 10.55 -7.01 3.03
#